data_AF-A0A1Q3EFL4-F1
#
_entry.id   AF-A0A1Q3EFL4-F1
#
_cell.length_a   1.000
_cell.length_b   1.000
_cell.length_c   1.000
_cell.angle_alpha   90.00
_cell.angle_beta   90.00
_cell.angle_gamma   90.00
#
_symmetry.space_group_name_H-M   'P 1'
#
loop_
_entity.id
_entity.type
_entity.pdbx_description
1 polymer ?
#
loop_
_entity_poly.entity_id
_entity_poly.type
_entity_poly.pdbx_seq_one_letter_code
_entity_poly.pdbx_strand_id
1 'polypeptide(L)'
;MASASDSTERLVRTWMASEREEEIVKAVSEISNGSTSLLNVVKALGEYLTSEEDALRTKGVEFLSAVLGRCPPEKLNRQAGS
;
A
#
# COMPACT_ATOMS: atom_id res chain seq x y z
N MET A 1 -21.49 2.91 0.83
CA MET A 1 -20.48 1.83 0.73
C MET A 1 -19.18 2.50 0.35
N ALA A 2 -18.15 2.44 1.20
CA ALA A 2 -16.83 2.92 0.81
C ALA A 2 -16.29 1.99 -0.28
N SER A 3 -15.80 2.56 -1.39
CA SER A 3 -15.15 1.78 -2.44
C SER A 3 -13.83 1.21 -1.91
N ALA A 4 -13.34 0.09 -2.45
CA ALA A 4 -12.09 -0.55 -2.02
C ALA A 4 -10.89 0.42 -2.01
N SER A 5 -10.89 1.42 -2.88
CA SER A 5 -9.88 2.48 -2.94
C SER A 5 -9.88 3.39 -1.69
N ASP A 6 -11.04 3.78 -1.17
CA ASP A 6 -11.15 4.61 0.06
C ASP A 6 -10.56 3.88 1.28
N SER A 7 -10.78 2.57 1.36
CA SER A 7 -10.25 1.75 2.46
C SER A 7 -8.73 1.64 2.40
N THR A 8 -8.17 1.54 1.19
CA THR A 8 -6.72 1.50 0.96
C THR A 8 -6.07 2.85 1.30
N GLU A 9 -6.69 3.97 0.91
CA GLU A 9 -6.19 5.31 1.24
C GLU A 9 -6.16 5.54 2.75
N ARG A 10 -7.24 5.17 3.44
CA ARG A 10 -7.29 5.27 4.90
C ARG A 10 -6.22 4.42 5.57
N LEU A 11 -5.97 3.21 5.06
CA LEU A 11 -4.91 2.33 5.56
C LEU A 11 -3.54 3.00 5.45
N VAL A 12 -3.20 3.50 4.26
CA VAL A 12 -1.93 4.20 4.01
C VAL A 12 -1.79 5.39 4.94
N ARG A 13 -2.82 6.25 5.03
CA ARG A 13 -2.83 7.41 5.95
C ARG A 13 -2.64 7.03 7.40
N THR A 14 -3.24 5.92 7.82
CA THR A 14 -3.10 5.43 9.20
C THR A 14 -1.66 4.99 9.46
N TRP A 15 -1.05 4.23 8.55
CA TRP A 15 0.36 3.86 8.68
C TRP A 15 1.28 5.07 8.63
N MET A 16 1.00 6.05 7.75
CA MET A 16 1.75 7.30 7.68
C MET A 16 1.72 8.10 8.99
N ALA A 17 0.71 7.92 9.82
CA ALA A 17 0.62 8.53 11.14
C ALA A 17 1.20 7.63 12.26
N SER A 18 1.02 6.31 12.16
CA SER A 18 1.28 5.37 13.26
C SER A 18 2.58 4.59 13.16
N GLU A 19 3.07 4.33 11.94
CA GLU A 19 4.21 3.45 11.62
C GLU A 19 4.08 2.01 12.15
N ARG A 20 2.85 1.61 12.49
CA ARG A 20 2.62 0.32 13.11
C ARG A 20 2.64 -0.81 12.08
N GLU A 21 3.15 -1.95 12.49
CA GLU A 21 3.26 -3.14 11.64
C GLU A 21 1.89 -3.72 11.26
N GLU A 22 0.87 -3.49 12.09
CA GLU A 22 -0.50 -3.98 11.88
C GLU A 22 -1.08 -3.52 10.54
N GLU A 23 -0.84 -2.29 10.14
CA GLU A 23 -1.31 -1.72 8.88
C GLU A 23 -0.57 -2.31 7.68
N ILE A 24 0.71 -2.67 7.83
CA ILE A 24 1.48 -3.41 6.80
C ILE A 24 0.88 -4.80 6.64
N VAL A 25 0.67 -5.53 7.74
CA VAL A 25 0.08 -6.87 7.72
C VAL A 25 -1.31 -6.83 7.08
N LYS A 26 -2.10 -5.81 7.40
CA LYS A 26 -3.42 -5.61 6.81
C LYS A 26 -3.35 -5.32 5.30
N ALA A 27 -2.43 -4.45 4.85
CA ALA A 27 -2.21 -4.21 3.41
C ALA A 27 -1.88 -5.51 2.66
N VAL A 28 -0.95 -6.30 3.20
CA VAL A 28 -0.52 -7.57 2.62
C VAL A 28 -1.68 -8.55 2.56
N SER A 29 -2.51 -8.63 3.61
CA SER A 29 -3.70 -9.47 3.66
C SER A 29 -4.75 -9.04 2.62
N GLU A 30 -5.01 -7.74 2.48
CA GLU A 30 -5.97 -7.19 1.51
C GLU A 30 -5.50 -7.37 0.06
N ILE A 31 -4.19 -7.34 -0.20
CA ILE A 31 -3.63 -7.69 -1.51
C ILE A 31 -3.77 -9.19 -1.75
N SER A 32 -3.42 -10.01 -0.76
CA SER A 32 -3.40 -11.47 -0.91
C SER A 32 -4.78 -12.06 -1.15
N ASN A 33 -5.81 -11.51 -0.48
CA ASN A 33 -7.20 -11.92 -0.64
C ASN A 33 -7.90 -11.24 -1.84
N GLY A 34 -7.23 -10.30 -2.53
CA GLY A 34 -7.78 -9.59 -3.69
C GLY A 34 -8.78 -8.49 -3.38
N SER A 35 -8.90 -8.06 -2.12
CA SER A 35 -9.74 -6.91 -1.71
C SER A 35 -9.16 -5.59 -2.21
N THR A 36 -7.84 -5.53 -2.36
CA THR A 36 -7.15 -4.43 -3.03
C THR A 36 -6.04 -4.95 -3.93
N SER A 37 -5.37 -4.04 -4.65
CA SER A 37 -4.23 -4.35 -5.50
C SER A 37 -3.03 -3.52 -5.09
N LEU A 38 -1.83 -3.99 -5.42
CA LEU A 38 -0.61 -3.18 -5.25
C LEU A 38 -0.77 -1.81 -5.95
N LEU A 39 -1.41 -1.78 -7.12
CA LEU A 39 -1.65 -0.53 -7.85
C LEU A 39 -2.48 0.47 -7.03
N ASN A 40 -3.48 0.02 -6.28
CA ASN A 40 -4.26 0.89 -5.41
C ASN A 40 -3.42 1.43 -4.24
N VAL A 41 -2.52 0.61 -3.69
CA VAL A 41 -1.58 1.05 -2.64
C VAL A 41 -0.63 2.11 -3.19
N VAL A 42 -0.03 1.89 -4.36
CA VAL A 42 0.85 2.86 -5.03
C VAL A 42 0.11 4.16 -5.33
N LYS A 43 -1.14 4.10 -5.77
CA LYS A 43 -1.97 5.29 -6.00
C LYS A 43 -2.24 6.07 -4.71
N ALA A 44 -2.60 5.37 -3.63
CA ALA A 44 -2.80 5.99 -2.32
C ALA A 44 -1.51 6.59 -1.73
N LEU A 45 -0.37 6.01 -2.06
CA LEU A 45 0.94 6.55 -1.70
C LEU A 45 1.38 7.73 -2.56
N GLY A 46 0.68 8.06 -3.64
CA GLY A 46 1.10 9.06 -4.63
C GLY A 46 1.49 10.40 -3.98
N GLU A 47 0.65 10.94 -3.11
CA GLU A 47 0.91 12.21 -2.41
C GLU A 47 2.17 12.17 -1.51
N TYR A 48 2.47 10.99 -0.93
CA TYR A 48 3.65 10.81 -0.08
C TYR A 48 4.91 10.58 -0.92
N LEU A 49 4.84 9.77 -1.99
CA LEU A 49 5.97 9.46 -2.86
C LEU A 49 6.44 10.65 -3.68
N THR A 50 5.55 11.59 -4.00
CA THR A 50 5.88 12.83 -4.71
C THR A 50 6.00 14.05 -3.79
N SER A 51 6.04 13.84 -2.47
CA SER A 51 6.14 14.95 -1.52
C SER A 51 7.46 15.71 -1.66
N GLU A 52 7.43 17.03 -1.53
CA GLU A 52 8.66 17.82 -1.43
C GLU A 52 9.40 17.57 -0.12
N GLU A 53 8.69 17.06 0.90
CA GLU A 53 9.28 16.69 2.18
C GLU A 53 9.98 15.33 2.11
N ASP A 54 11.31 15.33 2.25
CA ASP A 54 12.15 14.13 2.23
C ASP A 54 11.69 13.06 3.22
N ALA A 55 11.26 13.48 4.42
CA ALA A 55 10.76 12.57 5.44
C ALA A 55 9.49 11.83 5.00
N LEU A 56 8.54 12.53 4.37
CA LEU A 56 7.31 11.93 3.88
C LEU A 56 7.57 10.98 2.70
N ARG A 57 8.44 11.37 1.76
CA ARG A 57 8.83 10.47 0.66
C ARG A 57 9.50 9.20 1.18
N THR A 58 10.47 9.35 2.08
CA THR A 58 11.21 8.22 2.65
C THR A 58 10.25 7.24 3.31
N LYS A 59 9.36 7.76 4.15
CA LYS A 59 8.35 6.97 4.84
C LYS A 59 7.37 6.29 3.88
N GLY A 60 6.93 6.98 2.83
CA GLY A 60 6.11 6.38 1.77
C GLY A 60 6.81 5.22 1.03
N VAL A 61 8.11 5.36 0.76
CA VAL A 61 8.93 4.30 0.17
C VAL A 61 9.10 3.13 1.13
N GLU A 62 9.33 3.38 2.42
CA GLU A 62 9.46 2.34 3.44
C GLU A 62 8.20 1.48 3.55
N PHE A 63 7.01 2.11 3.55
CA PHE A 63 5.75 1.36 3.52
C PHE A 63 5.66 0.46 2.29
N LEU A 64 5.95 1.03 1.11
CA LEU A 64 5.89 0.32 -0.16
C LEU A 64 6.84 -0.89 -0.16
N SER A 65 8.09 -0.68 0.28
CA SER A 65 9.08 -1.74 0.41
C SER A 65 8.65 -2.83 1.39
N ALA A 66 8.06 -2.46 2.54
CA ALA A 66 7.59 -3.41 3.53
C ALA A 66 6.42 -4.26 3.03
N VAL A 67 5.47 -3.66 2.30
CA VAL A 67 4.36 -4.38 1.67
C VAL A 67 4.87 -5.30 0.57
N LEU A 68 5.73 -4.81 -0.33
CA LEU A 68 6.32 -5.59 -1.41
C LEU A 68 7.13 -6.79 -0.90
N GLY A 69 7.92 -6.59 0.16
CA GLY A 69 8.75 -7.65 0.75
C GLY A 69 7.96 -8.76 1.44
N ARG A 70 6.68 -8.52 1.76
CA ARG A 70 5.79 -9.47 2.45
C ARG A 70 4.69 -10.04 1.57
N CYS A 71 4.41 -9.42 0.43
CA CYS A 71 3.42 -9.91 -0.50
C CYS A 71 3.92 -11.16 -1.25
N PRO A 72 3.03 -12.15 -1.49
CA PRO A 72 3.36 -13.27 -2.36
C PRO A 72 3.67 -12.76 -3.79
N PRO A 73 4.76 -13.18 -4.42
CA PRO A 73 5.16 -12.68 -5.74
C PRO A 73 4.11 -12.91 -6.83
N GLU A 74 3.34 -14.00 -6.71
CA GLU A 74 2.19 -14.33 -7.58
C GLU A 74 1.05 -13.30 -7.53
N LYS A 75 0.95 -12.51 -6.45
CA LYS A 75 -0.05 -11.43 -6.28
C LYS A 75 0.45 -10.08 -6.80
N LEU A 76 1.76 -9.91 -6.92
CA LEU A 76 2.39 -8.70 -7.45
C LEU A 76 2.42 -8.71 -8.98
N ASN A 77 2.61 -9.89 -9.56
CA ASN A 77 2.78 -10.11 -11.00
C ASN A 77 1.50 -10.56 -11.71
N ARG A 78 0.32 -10.08 -11.29
CA ARG A 78 -0.90 -10.30 -12.11
C ARG A 78 -0.81 -9.46 -13.39
N GLN A 79 0.00 -9.94 -14.34
CA GLN A 79 0.00 -9.49 -15.72
C GLN A 79 -1.44 -9.56 -16.22
N ALA A 80 -1.89 -8.50 -16.87
CA ALA A 80 -3.04 -8.54 -17.76
C ALA A 80 -2.74 -9.61 -18.82
N GLY A 81 -3.28 -10.81 -18.66
CA GLY A 81 -2.88 -11.94 -19.49
C GLY A 81 -3.66 -13.21 -19.17
N SER A 82 -4.94 -13.22 -19.53
CA SER A 82 -5.65 -14.36 -20.13
C SER A 82 -6.88 -13.80 -20.83
#